data_AF-A0A959QRP6-F1
#
_entry.id   AF-A0A959QRP6-F1
#
_cell.length_a   1.000
_cell.length_b   1.000
_cell.length_c   1.000
_cell.angle_alpha   90.00
_cell.angle_beta   90.00
_cell.angle_gamma   90.00
#
_symmetry.space_group_name_H-M   'P 1'
#
loop_
_entity.id
_entity.type
_entity.pdbx_description
1 polymer ?
#
loop_
_entity_poly.entity_id
_entity_poly.type
_entity_poly.pdbx_seq_one_letter_code
_entity_poly.pdbx_strand_id
1 'polypeptide(L)' 'EEFVTCGGVKLQEVDPKTMESRLVKGIFFAGEILDVDGITGGYNFQHAWSSGFIAAESINAEVN' A
#
# COMPACT_ATOMS: atom_id res chain seq x y z
N GLU A 1 -0.49 -2.54 24.25
CA GLU A 1 -0.85 -1.49 23.27
C GLU A 1 -0.43 -1.98 21.91
N GLU A 2 -1.33 -1.91 20.93
CA GLU A 2 -0.97 -2.06 19.53
C GLU A 2 -0.61 -0.67 19.00
N PHE A 3 0.60 -0.54 18.43
CA PHE A 3 1.09 0.70 17.83
C PHE A 3 0.69 0.84 16.35
N VAL A 4 0.05 -0.19 15.80
CA VAL A 4 -0.37 -0.31 14.39
C VAL A 4 -1.71 -1.02 14.32
N THR A 5 -2.43 -0.83 13.22
CA THR A 5 -3.73 -1.47 12.98
C THR A 5 -3.57 -2.83 12.29
N CYS A 6 -4.14 -3.88 12.87
CA CYS A 6 -4.35 -5.16 12.18
C CYS A 6 -5.64 -5.10 11.35
N GLY A 7 -5.59 -5.38 10.06
CA GLY A 7 -6.71 -5.19 9.14
C GLY A 7 -6.53 -4.01 8.18
N GLY A 8 -7.46 -3.85 7.24
CA GLY A 8 -7.45 -2.76 6.28
C GLY A 8 -8.09 -3.13 4.95
N VAL A 9 -7.68 -2.44 3.88
CA VAL A 9 -8.05 -2.78 2.51
C VAL A 9 -7.45 -4.14 2.16
N LYS A 10 -8.28 -5.05 1.63
CA LYS A 10 -7.86 -6.41 1.29
C LYS A 10 -6.80 -6.40 0.20
N LEU A 11 -5.68 -7.07 0.45
CA LEU A 11 -4.55 -7.15 -0.50
C LEU A 11 -4.93 -7.80 -1.85
N GLN A 12 -5.96 -8.66 -1.85
CA GLN A 12 -6.48 -9.28 -3.07
C GLN A 12 -7.18 -8.27 -3.99
N GLU A 13 -7.57 -7.10 -3.50
CA GLU A 13 -8.23 -6.04 -4.25
C GLU A 13 -7.25 -4.95 -4.72
N VAL A 14 -5.95 -5.11 -4.46
CA VAL A 14 -4.88 -4.16 -4.82
C VAL A 14 -3.78 -4.87 -5.63
N ASP A 15 -3.39 -4.32 -6.76
CA ASP A 15 -2.26 -4.85 -7.54
C ASP A 15 -0.93 -4.51 -6.84
N PRO A 16 -0.13 -5.49 -6.39
CA PRO A 16 1.10 -5.22 -5.64
C PRO A 16 2.22 -4.61 -6.49
N LYS A 17 2.10 -4.60 -7.83
CA LYS A 17 3.09 -4.01 -8.74
C LYS A 17 2.86 -2.52 -9.00
N THR A 18 1.62 -2.06 -8.83
CA THR A 18 1.23 -0.67 -9.12
C THR A 18 0.63 0.03 -7.91
N MET A 19 0.22 -0.74 -6.90
CA MET A 19 -0.62 -0.31 -5.78
C MET A 19 -1.99 0.24 -6.19
N GLU A 20 -2.41 0.02 -7.44
CA GLU A 20 -3.72 0.40 -7.95
C GLU A 20 -4.81 -0.58 -7.47
N SER A 21 -6.01 -0.07 -7.23
CA SER A 21 -7.19 -0.90 -7.00
C SER A 21 -7.48 -1.75 -8.24
N ARG A 22 -7.75 -3.03 -8.00
CA ARG A 22 -8.30 -3.95 -9.02
C ARG A 22 -9.77 -3.69 -9.32
N LEU A 23 -10.47 -2.93 -8.46
CA LEU A 23 -11.91 -2.68 -8.56
C LEU A 23 -12.23 -1.34 -9.23
N VAL A 24 -11.41 -0.32 -8.99
CA VAL A 24 -11.65 1.05 -9.50
C VAL A 24 -10.35 1.64 -10.04
N LYS A 25 -10.31 1.90 -11.35
CA LYS A 25 -9.14 2.50 -12.01
C LYS A 25 -8.83 3.91 -11.50
N GLY A 26 -7.54 4.22 -11.40
CA GLY A 26 -7.04 5.52 -10.92
C GLY A 26 -7.09 5.71 -9.40
N ILE A 27 -7.48 4.69 -8.62
CA ILE A 27 -7.43 4.72 -7.15
C ILE A 27 -6.27 3.85 -6.67
N PHE A 28 -5.41 4.42 -5.82
CA PHE A 28 -4.21 3.76 -5.31
C PHE A 28 -4.23 3.73 -3.78
N PHE A 29 -3.63 2.69 -3.20
CA PHE A 29 -3.53 2.50 -1.75
C PHE A 29 -2.09 2.25 -1.33
N ALA A 30 -1.63 2.87 -0.25
CA ALA A 30 -0.28 2.67 0.29
C ALA A 30 -0.27 2.86 1.81
N GLY A 31 0.72 2.25 2.48
CA GLY A 31 0.89 2.35 3.92
C GLY A 31 -0.14 1.58 4.73
N GLU A 32 -0.40 2.06 5.94
CA GLU A 32 -1.15 1.35 6.99
C GLU A 32 -2.66 1.20 6.70
N ILE A 33 -3.18 1.82 5.64
CA ILE A 33 -4.58 1.60 5.22
C ILE A 33 -4.79 0.21 4.62
N LEU A 34 -3.70 -0.42 4.15
CA LEU A 34 -3.71 -1.79 3.64
C LEU A 34 -3.69 -2.77 4.80
N ASP A 35 -4.27 -3.94 4.57
CA ASP A 35 -4.22 -5.08 5.49
C ASP A 35 -2.80 -5.68 5.56
N VAL A 36 -1.87 -4.93 6.15
CA VAL A 36 -0.45 -5.28 6.37
C VAL A 36 -0.02 -4.81 7.74
N ASP A 37 0.26 -5.76 8.61
CA ASP A 37 0.80 -5.54 9.95
C ASP A 37 2.19 -6.18 10.09
N GLY A 38 3.20 -5.36 10.36
CA GLY A 38 4.56 -5.81 10.66
C GLY A 38 4.83 -5.85 12.16
N ILE A 39 5.74 -6.72 12.59
CA ILE A 39 6.30 -6.67 13.95
C ILE A 39 7.02 -5.33 14.20
N THR A 40 7.25 -4.98 15.47
CA THR A 40 8.07 -3.82 15.82
C THR A 40 9.50 -3.97 15.29
N GLY A 41 10.15 -2.85 14.94
CA GLY A 41 11.49 -2.85 14.35
C GLY A 41 11.60 -2.15 13.00
N GLY A 42 10.61 -1.31 12.64
CA GLY A 42 10.65 -0.49 11.43
C GLY A 42 9.97 -1.12 10.20
N TYR A 43 9.42 -2.33 10.31
CA TYR A 43 8.76 -3.02 9.19
C TYR A 43 7.54 -2.28 8.64
N ASN A 44 6.71 -1.70 9.51
CA ASN A 44 5.56 -0.90 9.08
C ASN A 44 5.99 0.36 8.31
N PHE A 45 7.06 1.01 8.76
CA PHE A 45 7.65 2.12 8.01
C PHE A 45 8.20 1.66 6.66
N GLN A 46 8.95 0.56 6.64
CA GLN A 46 9.46 0.00 5.38
C GLN A 46 8.32 -0.31 4.39
N HIS A 47 7.22 -0.90 4.86
CA HIS A 47 6.03 -1.14 4.05
C HIS A 47 5.42 0.18 3.54
N ALA A 48 5.26 1.18 4.40
CA ALA A 48 4.74 2.50 4.01
C ALA A 48 5.61 3.17 2.92
N TRP A 49 6.94 3.12 3.04
CA TRP A 49 7.84 3.69 2.05
C TRP A 49 7.83 2.92 0.73
N SER A 50 7.90 1.59 0.79
CA SER A 50 7.92 0.75 -0.41
C SER A 50 6.60 0.84 -1.19
N SER A 51 5.46 0.73 -0.51
CA SER A 51 4.15 0.85 -1.16
C SER A 51 3.92 2.26 -1.73
N GLY A 52 4.27 3.32 -0.98
CA GLY A 52 4.15 4.70 -1.46
C GLY A 52 5.02 4.97 -2.69
N PHE A 53 6.24 4.44 -2.71
CA PHE A 53 7.13 4.55 -3.86
C PHE A 53 6.56 3.86 -5.11
N ILE A 54 6.07 2.62 -4.98
CA ILE A 54 5.48 1.87 -6.10
C ILE A 54 4.23 2.59 -6.64
N ALA A 55 3.36 3.08 -5.74
CA ALA A 55 2.18 3.85 -6.14
C ALA A 55 2.55 5.10 -6.95
N ALA A 56 3.54 5.87 -6.47
CA ALA A 56 3.99 7.09 -7.15
C ALA A 56 4.61 6.81 -8.53
N GLU A 57 5.45 5.77 -8.64
CA GLU A 57 6.02 5.35 -9.93
C GLU A 57 4.93 4.94 -10.92
N SER A 58 3.91 4.20 -10.46
CA SER A 58 2.79 3.80 -11.33
C SER A 58 1.95 4.99 -11.77
N ILE A 59 1.66 5.93 -10.87
CA ILE A 59 0.92 7.17 -11.19
C ILE A 59 1.68 7.98 -12.24
N ASN A 60 3.00 8.14 -12.08
CA ASN A 60 3.83 8.85 -13.06
C ASN A 60 3.85 8.14 -14.42
N ALA A 61 3.89 6.80 -14.46
CA ALA A 61 3.89 6.05 -15.69
C ALA A 61 2.57 6.15 -16.48
N GLU A 62 1.43 6.38 -15.83
CA GLU A 62 0.13 6.60 -16.50
C GLU A 62 -0.03 8.02 -17.07
N VAL A 63 0.70 9.00 -16.52
CA VAL A 63 0.64 10.40 -16.95
C VAL A 63 1.49 10.68 -18.20
N ASN A 64 2.46 9.81 -18.50
CA ASN A 64 3.37 9.93 -19.64
C ASN A 64 2.95 9.03 -20.81
#